data_AF-W1Y6B3-F1
#
_entry.id   AF-W1Y6B3-F1
#
_cell.length_a   1.000
_cell.length_b   1.000
_cell.length_c   1.000
_cell.angle_alpha   90.00
_cell.angle_beta   90.00
_cell.angle_gamma   90.00
#
_symmetry.space_group_name_H-M   'P 1'
#
loop_
_entity.id
_entity.type
_entity.pdbx_description
1 polymer ?
#
loop_
_entity_poly.entity_id
_entity_poly.type
_entity_poly.pdbx_seq_one_letter_code
_entity_poly.pdbx_strand_id
1 'polypeptide(L)'
;LAVEEGKEKLKRQREEIIKSISRELPFIIRKFTGIQRLSRKLGFKDIDLKDSYFPKLTFRYRSHQGRVNKAYDFIFNIENLNDLIEYLSKKIKFKKSVAGQRALMTPKLRDEIKARDNNACQICGLSTKDEPNLLLEIDHIIPLSKGGMTTEDNLQTLCWKCNRSKGSKIYKHI
;
A
#
# COMPACT_ATOMS: atom_id res chain seq x y z
N LEU A 1 4.11 -4.94 -17.18
CA LEU A 1 4.15 -3.96 -18.29
C LEU A 1 5.17 -4.38 -19.33
N ALA A 2 6.49 -4.26 -19.09
CA ALA A 2 7.52 -4.57 -20.09
C ALA A 2 7.47 -5.99 -20.73
N VAL A 3 7.11 -7.04 -19.96
CA VAL A 3 7.06 -8.42 -20.48
C VAL A 3 5.83 -8.65 -21.39
N GLU A 4 4.66 -8.10 -21.03
CA GLU A 4 3.45 -8.22 -21.85
C GLU A 4 3.53 -7.34 -23.10
N GLU A 5 4.06 -6.12 -22.99
CA GLU A 5 4.36 -5.26 -24.13
C GLU A 5 5.38 -5.92 -25.08
N GLY A 6 6.37 -6.62 -24.52
CA GLY A 6 7.33 -7.42 -25.28
C GLY A 6 6.67 -8.57 -26.05
N LYS A 7 5.71 -9.28 -25.43
CA LYS A 7 4.92 -10.34 -26.10
C LYS A 7 4.14 -9.81 -27.28
N GLU A 8 3.40 -8.71 -27.08
CA GLU A 8 2.61 -8.10 -28.15
C GLU A 8 3.49 -7.62 -29.31
N LYS A 9 4.64 -7.02 -29.00
CA LYS A 9 5.60 -6.58 -30.01
C LYS A 9 6.15 -7.75 -30.82
N LEU A 10 6.57 -8.84 -30.17
CA LEU A 10 7.07 -10.05 -30.85
C LEU A 10 5.99 -10.71 -31.72
N LYS A 11 4.74 -10.75 -31.23
CA LYS A 11 3.60 -11.28 -32.00
C LYS A 11 3.34 -10.43 -33.24
N ARG A 12 3.33 -9.10 -33.09
CA ARG A 12 3.14 -8.16 -34.21
C ARG A 12 4.24 -8.27 -35.25
N GLN A 13 5.51 -8.32 -34.82
CA GLN A 13 6.65 -8.54 -35.72
C GLN A 13 6.55 -9.85 -36.50
N ARG A 14 6.14 -10.94 -35.84
CA ARG A 14 5.90 -12.22 -36.53
C ARG A 14 4.79 -12.10 -37.58
N GLU A 15 3.67 -11.47 -37.24
CA GLU A 15 2.56 -11.28 -38.17
C GLU A 15 2.98 -10.44 -39.39
N GLU A 16 3.78 -9.40 -39.18
CA GLU A 16 4.34 -8.57 -40.26
C GLU A 16 5.27 -9.38 -41.18
N ILE A 17 6.19 -10.17 -40.61
CA ILE A 17 7.08 -11.01 -41.40
C ILE A 17 6.28 -12.05 -42.21
N ILE A 18 5.32 -12.72 -41.59
CA ILE A 18 4.46 -13.70 -42.29
C ILE A 18 3.69 -13.02 -43.42
N LYS A 19 3.13 -11.82 -43.18
CA LYS A 19 2.39 -11.06 -44.19
C LYS A 19 3.29 -10.64 -45.36
N SER A 20 4.54 -10.23 -45.08
CA SER A 20 5.50 -9.87 -46.13
C SER A 20 5.84 -11.06 -47.04
N ILE A 21 6.20 -12.21 -46.45
CA ILE A 21 6.57 -13.43 -47.18
C ILE A 21 5.35 -14.02 -47.92
N SER A 22 4.13 -13.87 -47.38
CA SER A 22 2.91 -14.44 -47.99
C SER A 22 2.61 -13.97 -49.42
N ARG A 23 3.17 -12.83 -49.83
CA ARG A 23 3.03 -12.27 -51.19
C ARG A 23 3.98 -12.90 -52.20
N GLU A 24 5.11 -13.41 -51.71
CA GLU A 24 6.17 -14.04 -52.52
C GLU A 24 6.02 -15.56 -52.62
N LEU A 25 5.08 -16.14 -51.85
CA LEU A 25 4.85 -17.57 -51.85
C LEU A 25 3.86 -18.02 -52.94
N PRO A 26 4.21 -19.07 -53.72
CA PRO A 26 3.29 -19.72 -54.64
C PRO A 26 1.98 -20.14 -53.97
N PHE A 27 0.87 -20.02 -54.72
CA PHE A 27 -0.49 -20.32 -54.25
C PHE A 27 -0.62 -21.69 -53.58
N ILE A 28 0.07 -22.70 -54.13
CA ILE A 28 0.07 -24.08 -53.61
C ILE A 28 0.65 -24.13 -52.19
N ILE A 29 1.76 -23.43 -51.94
CA ILE A 29 2.39 -23.40 -50.62
C ILE A 29 1.48 -22.66 -49.62
N ARG A 30 0.88 -21.55 -50.03
CA ARG A 30 -0.06 -20.78 -49.19
C ARG A 30 -1.32 -21.58 -48.83
N LYS A 31 -1.89 -22.33 -49.78
CA LYS A 31 -3.16 -23.05 -49.62
C LYS A 31 -3.02 -24.40 -48.92
N PHE A 32 -1.96 -25.16 -49.19
CA PHE A 32 -1.83 -26.55 -48.71
C PHE A 32 -0.90 -26.74 -47.52
N THR A 33 0.07 -25.84 -47.30
CA THR A 33 1.00 -25.98 -46.17
C THR A 33 0.39 -25.45 -44.88
N GLY A 34 -0.46 -24.43 -44.97
CA GLY A 34 -1.04 -23.72 -43.82
C GLY A 34 -0.04 -22.79 -43.14
N ILE A 35 -0.52 -21.61 -42.71
CA ILE A 35 0.32 -20.55 -42.13
C ILE A 35 1.10 -21.02 -40.89
N GLN A 36 0.52 -21.94 -40.11
CA GLN A 36 1.12 -22.48 -38.90
C GLN A 36 2.31 -23.41 -39.20
N ARG A 37 2.18 -24.28 -40.22
CA ARG A 37 3.26 -25.20 -40.61
C ARG A 37 4.42 -24.44 -41.24
N LEU A 38 4.12 -23.41 -42.04
CA LEU A 38 5.10 -22.49 -42.58
C LEU A 38 5.82 -21.74 -41.45
N SER A 39 5.07 -21.20 -40.49
CA SER A 39 5.65 -20.52 -39.32
C SER A 39 6.66 -21.41 -38.59
N ARG A 40 6.28 -22.67 -38.33
CA ARG A 40 7.15 -23.65 -37.66
C ARG A 40 8.41 -23.98 -38.47
N LYS A 41 8.29 -24.10 -39.80
CA LYS A 41 9.45 -24.37 -40.69
C LYS A 41 10.39 -23.17 -40.82
N LEU A 42 9.87 -21.95 -40.73
CA LEU A 42 10.67 -20.71 -40.69
C LEU A 42 11.35 -20.49 -39.34
N GLY A 43 11.19 -21.40 -38.38
CA GLY A 43 11.83 -21.31 -37.07
C GLY A 43 11.09 -20.39 -36.08
N PHE A 44 9.90 -19.90 -36.42
CA PHE A 44 9.06 -19.22 -35.43
C PHE A 44 8.59 -20.24 -34.40
N LYS A 45 9.18 -20.17 -33.21
CA LYS A 45 8.71 -20.89 -32.03
C LYS A 45 7.69 -20.01 -31.32
N ASP A 46 6.57 -20.60 -30.92
CA ASP A 46 5.68 -19.96 -29.96
C ASP A 46 6.44 -19.90 -28.63
N ILE A 47 6.93 -18.70 -28.28
CA ILE A 47 7.52 -18.48 -26.97
C ILE A 47 6.35 -18.38 -26.00
N ASP A 48 5.98 -19.49 -25.37
CA ASP A 48 4.98 -19.48 -24.31
C ASP A 48 5.60 -18.88 -23.05
N LEU A 49 5.58 -17.55 -22.96
CA LEU A 49 5.99 -16.81 -21.78
C LEU A 49 4.94 -16.89 -20.65
N LYS A 50 3.97 -17.82 -20.70
CA LYS A 50 3.13 -18.13 -19.52
C LYS A 50 3.97 -18.70 -18.37
N ASP A 51 5.08 -19.34 -18.69
CA ASP A 51 6.08 -19.79 -17.71
C ASP A 51 7.05 -18.67 -17.28
N SER A 52 6.75 -17.40 -17.58
CA SER A 52 7.42 -16.29 -16.90
C SER A 52 7.15 -16.48 -15.41
N TYR A 53 8.17 -16.92 -14.69
CA TYR A 53 8.10 -17.41 -13.31
C TYR A 53 7.61 -16.29 -12.38
N PHE A 54 6.30 -16.11 -12.29
CA PHE A 54 5.74 -15.24 -11.28
C PHE A 54 6.02 -15.90 -9.94
N PRO A 55 6.76 -15.24 -9.03
CA PRO A 55 7.04 -15.82 -7.74
C PRO A 55 5.71 -16.16 -7.07
N LYS A 56 5.68 -17.31 -6.39
CA LYS A 56 4.51 -17.78 -5.65
C LYS A 56 4.87 -17.86 -4.18
N LEU A 57 4.15 -17.11 -3.35
CA LEU A 57 4.22 -17.25 -1.91
C LEU A 57 3.09 -18.16 -1.44
N THR A 58 3.45 -19.27 -0.80
CA THR A 58 2.47 -20.19 -0.19
C THR A 58 2.39 -19.92 1.31
N PHE A 59 1.27 -19.35 1.76
CA PHE A 59 0.95 -19.16 3.17
C PHE A 59 0.39 -20.46 3.73
N ARG A 60 1.13 -21.12 4.61
CA ARG A 60 0.66 -22.33 5.31
C ARG A 60 0.28 -22.00 6.74
N TYR A 61 -0.98 -22.30 7.09
CA TYR A 61 -1.47 -22.29 8.46
C TYR A 61 -1.57 -23.73 8.96
N ARG A 62 -0.95 -24.00 10.11
CA ARG A 62 -1.11 -25.26 10.84
C ARG A 62 -1.65 -24.92 12.23
N SER A 63 -2.76 -25.56 12.63
CA SER A 63 -3.31 -25.35 13.97
C SER A 63 -2.37 -25.91 15.04
N HIS A 64 -2.48 -25.39 16.27
CA HIS A 64 -1.62 -25.73 17.39
C HIS A 64 -1.59 -27.24 17.71
N GLN A 65 -2.70 -27.95 17.50
CA GLN A 65 -2.81 -29.41 17.66
C GLN A 65 -2.60 -30.19 16.35
N GLY A 66 -2.19 -29.52 15.26
CA GLY A 66 -1.88 -30.14 13.98
C GLY A 66 -3.07 -30.68 13.17
N ARG A 67 -4.30 -30.56 13.66
CA ARG A 67 -5.52 -31.11 13.03
C ARG A 67 -5.97 -30.38 11.78
N VAL A 68 -5.61 -29.10 11.63
CA VAL A 68 -6.00 -28.28 10.47
C VAL A 68 -4.74 -27.80 9.78
N ASN A 69 -4.63 -28.12 8.50
CA ASN A 69 -3.57 -27.67 7.62
C ASN A 69 -4.23 -26.95 6.43
N LYS A 70 -4.01 -25.64 6.31
CA LYS A 70 -4.52 -24.82 5.20
C LYS A 70 -3.34 -24.16 4.50
N ALA A 71 -3.34 -24.19 3.18
CA ALA A 71 -2.36 -23.50 2.36
C ALA A 71 -3.07 -22.54 1.39
N TYR A 72 -2.53 -21.34 1.23
CA TYR A 72 -3.01 -20.34 0.29
C TYR A 72 -1.85 -19.87 -0.56
N ASP A 73 -2.00 -19.98 -1.88
CA ASP A 73 -1.00 -19.52 -2.83
C ASP A 73 -1.32 -18.10 -3.28
N PHE A 74 -0.37 -17.19 -3.11
CA PHE A 74 -0.40 -15.86 -3.68
C PHE A 74 0.62 -15.78 -4.82
N ILE A 75 0.12 -15.60 -6.04
CA ILE A 75 0.94 -15.50 -7.26
C ILE A 75 1.14 -14.02 -7.56
N PHE A 76 2.39 -13.58 -7.71
CA PHE A 76 2.72 -12.19 -8.01
C PHE A 76 2.56 -11.86 -9.49
N ASN A 77 1.37 -12.14 -10.04
CA ASN A 77 1.00 -11.69 -11.39
C ASN A 77 0.61 -10.20 -11.38
N ILE A 78 0.41 -9.61 -12.56
CA ILE A 78 0.12 -8.17 -12.69
C ILE A 78 -1.19 -7.79 -11.99
N GLU A 79 -2.23 -8.62 -12.10
CA GLU A 79 -3.55 -8.38 -11.49
C GLU A 79 -3.46 -8.32 -9.97
N ASN A 80 -2.91 -9.36 -9.33
CA ASN A 80 -2.75 -9.42 -7.87
C ASN A 80 -1.81 -8.33 -7.34
N LEU A 81 -0.80 -7.93 -8.12
CA LEU A 81 0.08 -6.82 -7.78
C LEU A 81 -0.67 -5.48 -7.78
N ASN A 82 -1.53 -5.24 -8.75
CA ASN A 82 -2.35 -4.03 -8.80
C ASN A 82 -3.32 -3.97 -7.62
N ASP A 83 -3.99 -5.09 -7.31
CA ASP A 83 -4.89 -5.19 -6.15
C ASP A 83 -4.15 -4.92 -4.84
N LEU A 84 -2.93 -5.47 -4.70
CA LEU A 84 -2.08 -5.21 -3.55
C LEU A 84 -1.69 -3.73 -3.44
N ILE A 85 -1.30 -3.10 -4.55
CA ILE A 85 -0.98 -1.67 -4.60
C ILE A 85 -2.18 -0.83 -4.18
N GLU A 86 -3.38 -1.13 -4.70
CA GLU A 86 -4.59 -0.41 -4.35
C GLU A 86 -4.93 -0.57 -2.86
N TYR A 87 -4.84 -1.80 -2.35
CA TYR A 87 -5.03 -2.09 -0.93
C TYR A 87 -4.07 -1.29 -0.03
N LEU A 88 -2.78 -1.28 -0.36
CA LEU A 88 -1.77 -0.54 0.38
C LEU A 88 -2.03 0.98 0.31
N SER A 89 -2.38 1.49 -0.86
CA SER A 89 -2.76 2.89 -1.06
C SER A 89 -3.95 3.29 -0.18
N LYS A 90 -5.01 2.46 -0.13
CA LYS A 90 -6.16 2.66 0.76
C LYS A 90 -5.76 2.68 2.23
N LYS A 91 -4.91 1.74 2.67
CA LYS A 91 -4.39 1.71 4.05
C LYS A 91 -3.58 2.95 4.41
N ILE A 92 -2.72 3.43 3.51
CA ILE A 92 -1.91 4.63 3.72
C ILE A 92 -2.82 5.86 3.81
N LYS A 93 -3.77 6.01 2.88
CA LYS A 93 -4.77 7.11 2.90
C LYS A 93 -5.55 7.12 4.21
N PHE A 94 -6.02 5.95 4.66
CA PHE A 94 -6.72 5.84 5.94
C PHE A 94 -5.83 6.26 7.11
N LYS A 95 -4.60 5.73 7.19
CA LYS A 95 -3.65 6.13 8.25
C LYS A 95 -3.40 7.63 8.28
N LYS A 96 -3.30 8.30 7.13
CA LYS A 96 -3.11 9.76 7.04
C LYS A 96 -4.37 10.59 7.28
N SER A 97 -5.55 9.98 7.29
CA SER A 97 -6.81 10.69 7.53
C SER A 97 -6.96 11.13 8.99
N VAL A 98 -7.80 12.14 9.24
CA VAL A 98 -8.14 12.58 10.62
C VAL A 98 -8.72 11.42 11.45
N ALA A 99 -9.58 10.59 10.86
CA ALA A 99 -10.16 9.44 11.54
C ALA A 99 -9.08 8.40 11.94
N GLY A 100 -8.17 8.09 11.01
CA GLY A 100 -7.05 7.18 11.28
C GLY A 100 -6.12 7.70 12.36
N GLN A 101 -5.76 8.99 12.32
CA GLN A 101 -4.92 9.62 13.34
C GLN A 101 -5.61 9.65 14.71
N ARG A 102 -6.92 9.85 14.78
CA ARG A 102 -7.69 9.74 16.04
C ARG A 102 -7.71 8.31 16.59
N ALA A 103 -7.80 7.30 15.73
CA ALA A 103 -7.79 5.90 16.14
C ALA A 103 -6.44 5.47 16.75
N LEU A 104 -5.34 6.16 16.42
CA LEU A 104 -4.02 5.94 17.04
C LEU A 104 -3.94 6.44 18.49
N MET A 105 -4.86 7.30 18.93
CA MET A 105 -4.86 7.89 20.27
C MET A 105 -5.42 6.91 21.32
N THR A 106 -4.61 5.92 21.67
CA THR A 106 -4.96 4.89 22.67
C THR A 106 -4.91 5.43 24.10
N PRO A 107 -5.60 4.81 25.07
CA PRO A 107 -5.48 5.17 26.49
C PRO A 107 -4.04 5.13 27.00
N LYS A 108 -3.29 4.08 26.64
CA LYS A 108 -1.88 3.92 27.01
C LYS A 108 -1.03 5.10 26.53
N LEU A 109 -1.18 5.51 25.27
CA LEU A 109 -0.46 6.67 24.73
C LEU A 109 -0.83 7.96 25.47
N ARG A 110 -2.10 8.13 25.87
CA ARG A 110 -2.51 9.31 26.64
C ARG A 110 -1.80 9.37 27.98
N ASP A 111 -1.68 8.24 28.67
CA ASP A 111 -1.02 8.16 29.97
C ASP A 111 0.50 8.38 29.83
N GLU A 112 1.13 7.83 28.79
CA GLU A 112 2.54 8.05 28.46
C GLU A 112 2.85 9.54 28.23
N ILE A 113 2.04 10.24 27.43
CA ILE A 113 2.23 11.67 27.19
C ILE A 113 2.00 12.51 28.45
N LYS A 114 0.97 12.19 29.26
CA LYS A 114 0.74 12.85 30.55
C LYS A 114 1.93 12.67 31.49
N ALA A 115 2.48 11.46 31.59
CA ALA A 115 3.62 11.17 32.43
C ALA A 115 4.88 11.91 31.96
N ARG A 116 5.16 11.92 30.64
CA ARG A 116 6.25 12.69 30.03
C ARG A 116 6.16 14.18 30.38
N ASP A 117 4.95 14.72 30.32
CA ASP A 117 4.66 16.13 30.60
C ASP A 117 4.50 16.43 32.10
N ASN A 118 4.92 15.52 32.98
CA ASN A 118 4.84 15.63 34.44
C ASN A 118 3.43 15.88 34.99
N ASN A 119 2.39 15.41 34.29
CA ASN A 119 0.99 15.72 34.57
C ASN A 119 0.76 17.24 34.71
N ALA A 120 1.39 18.02 33.83
CA ALA A 120 1.30 19.47 33.79
C ALA A 120 0.93 19.98 32.39
N CYS A 121 0.17 21.07 32.37
CA CYS A 121 -0.17 21.78 31.14
C CYS A 121 1.08 22.40 30.52
N GLN A 122 1.39 22.04 29.27
CA GLN A 122 2.57 22.55 28.56
C GLN A 122 2.45 24.03 28.15
N ILE A 123 1.27 24.65 28.29
CA ILE A 123 1.07 26.09 28.03
C ILE A 123 1.16 26.94 29.30
N CYS A 124 0.42 26.60 30.36
CA CYS A 124 0.35 27.42 31.57
C CYS A 124 1.17 26.88 32.75
N GLY A 125 1.76 25.70 32.63
CA GLY A 125 2.57 25.07 33.68
C GLY A 125 1.78 24.44 34.84
N LEU A 126 0.47 24.71 34.97
CA LEU A 126 -0.35 24.14 36.05
C LEU A 126 -0.36 22.62 35.99
N SER A 127 -0.05 21.99 37.13
CA SER A 127 -0.06 20.53 37.29
C SER A 127 -1.23 20.05 38.15
N THR A 128 -1.53 18.76 38.08
CA THR A 128 -2.50 18.12 38.99
C THR A 128 -2.04 18.10 40.44
N LYS A 129 -0.76 18.42 40.73
CA LYS A 129 -0.26 18.60 42.10
C LYS A 129 -0.68 19.95 42.67
N ASP A 130 -0.71 20.98 41.83
CA ASP A 130 -1.10 22.34 42.22
C ASP A 130 -2.63 22.45 42.32
N GLU A 131 -3.34 21.84 41.37
CA GLU A 131 -4.80 21.76 41.36
C GLU A 131 -5.27 20.31 41.16
N PRO A 132 -5.66 19.59 42.23
CA PRO A 132 -6.07 18.18 42.15
C PRO A 132 -7.25 17.91 41.21
N ASN A 133 -8.12 18.90 41.01
CA ASN A 133 -9.28 18.81 40.13
C ASN A 133 -9.01 19.32 38.70
N LEU A 134 -7.75 19.58 38.34
CA LEU A 134 -7.38 20.05 37.02
C LEU A 134 -7.58 18.96 35.97
N LEU A 135 -8.48 19.22 35.02
CA LEU A 135 -8.69 18.32 33.89
C LEU A 135 -7.61 18.55 32.83
N LEU A 136 -6.79 17.51 32.62
CA LEU A 136 -5.76 17.46 31.59
C LEU A 136 -6.18 16.57 30.42
N GLU A 137 -6.00 17.10 29.22
CA GLU A 137 -6.30 16.46 27.95
C GLU A 137 -5.04 16.40 27.09
N ILE A 138 -4.96 15.40 26.21
CA ILE A 138 -3.91 15.31 25.21
C ILE A 138 -4.41 15.99 23.94
N ASP A 139 -3.62 16.93 23.45
CA ASP A 139 -3.88 17.71 22.24
C ASP A 139 -2.71 17.65 21.27
N HIS A 140 -2.98 17.90 19.99
CA HIS A 140 -1.96 17.95 18.96
C HIS A 140 -1.38 19.36 18.81
N ILE A 141 -0.06 19.51 18.91
CA ILE A 141 0.66 20.78 18.70
C ILE A 141 0.31 21.36 17.32
N ILE A 142 0.49 20.56 16.27
CA ILE A 142 -0.06 20.78 14.94
C ILE A 142 -1.41 20.05 14.87
N PRO A 143 -2.54 20.76 14.75
CA PRO A 143 -3.86 20.12 14.70
C PRO A 143 -4.00 19.14 13.53
N LEU A 144 -4.81 18.08 13.72
CA LEU A 144 -5.10 17.10 12.67
C LEU A 144 -5.68 17.73 11.40
N SER A 145 -6.49 18.80 11.53
CA SER A 145 -7.05 19.54 10.39
C SER A 145 -6.00 20.25 9.54
N LYS A 146 -4.78 20.44 10.07
CA LYS A 146 -3.63 21.03 9.38
C LYS A 146 -2.57 19.99 9.01
N GLY A 147 -2.93 18.70 9.01
CA GLY A 147 -2.04 17.60 8.65
C GLY A 147 -1.14 17.12 9.78
N GLY A 148 -1.40 17.52 11.04
CA GLY A 148 -0.70 16.98 12.19
C GLY A 148 -0.88 15.47 12.34
N MET A 149 0.16 14.80 12.83
CA MET A 149 0.14 13.35 13.07
C MET A 149 0.08 13.05 14.57
N THR A 150 -0.50 11.91 14.94
CA THR A 150 -0.50 11.35 16.28
C THR A 150 0.82 10.65 16.52
N THR A 151 1.83 11.43 16.85
CA THR A 151 3.19 11.01 17.23
C THR A 151 3.56 11.73 18.51
N GLU A 152 4.38 11.12 19.36
CA GLU A 152 4.73 11.70 20.67
C GLU A 152 5.22 13.16 20.56
N ASP A 153 6.07 13.45 19.58
CA ASP A 153 6.62 14.80 19.34
C ASP A 153 5.57 15.86 18.96
N ASN A 154 4.41 15.45 18.45
CA ASN A 154 3.33 16.35 18.07
C ASN A 154 2.18 16.34 19.09
N LEU A 155 2.31 15.58 20.18
CA LEU A 155 1.34 15.53 21.26
C LEU A 155 1.83 16.32 22.47
N GLN A 156 0.89 16.93 23.17
CA GLN A 156 1.14 17.68 24.39
C GLN A 156 -0.04 17.56 25.35
N THR A 157 0.26 17.68 26.64
CA THR A 157 -0.73 17.72 27.71
C THR A 157 -1.15 19.16 27.94
N LEU A 158 -2.46 19.45 27.82
CA LEU A 158 -3.04 20.77 28.07
C LEU A 158 -4.15 20.68 29.10
N CYS A 159 -4.29 21.71 29.93
CA CYS A 159 -5.51 21.86 30.73
C CYS A 159 -6.70 22.25 29.84
N TRP A 160 -7.92 21.93 30.28
CA TRP A 160 -9.14 22.20 29.52
C TRP A 160 -9.28 23.66 29.06
N LYS A 161 -8.82 24.64 29.87
CA LYS A 161 -8.84 26.07 29.52
C LYS A 161 -7.89 26.39 28.36
N CYS A 162 -6.63 25.94 28.47
CA CYS A 162 -5.62 26.14 27.43
C CYS A 162 -5.98 25.40 26.14
N ASN A 163 -6.48 24.16 26.24
CA ASN A 163 -6.91 23.38 25.09
C ASN A 163 -8.03 24.09 24.31
N ARG A 164 -9.06 24.57 25.03
CA ARG A 164 -10.19 25.30 24.43
C ARG A 164 -9.76 26.63 23.81
N SER A 165 -8.79 27.33 24.42
CA SER A 165 -8.24 28.59 23.88
C SER A 165 -7.41 28.36 22.60
N LYS A 166 -6.61 27.29 22.56
CA LYS A 166 -5.82 26.91 21.38
C LYS A 166 -6.71 26.53 20.20
N GLY A 167 -7.66 25.62 20.41
CA GLY A 167 -8.50 25.07 19.35
C GLY A 167 -7.68 24.57 18.15
N SER A 168 -8.03 25.02 16.94
CA SER A 168 -7.34 24.65 15.68
C SER A 168 -6.14 25.53 15.32
N LYS A 169 -5.66 26.36 16.25
CA LYS A 169 -4.47 27.19 16.05
C LYS A 169 -3.21 26.35 16.26
N ILE A 170 -2.15 26.68 15.53
CA ILE A 170 -0.81 26.16 15.83
C ILE A 170 -0.25 27.13 16.87
N TYR A 171 -0.08 26.65 18.10
CA TYR A 171 0.51 27.45 19.16
C TYR A 171 2.03 27.39 18.97
N LYS A 172 2.65 28.49 18.55
CA LYS A 172 4.11 28.62 18.62
C LYS A 172 4.43 29.05 20.03
N HIS A 173 5.04 28.18 20.83
CA HIS A 173 5.78 28.64 21.98
C HIS A 173 6.90 29.53 21.44
N ILE A 174 6.85 30.83 21.78
CA ILE A 174 7.99 31.74 21.63
C ILE A 174 8.92 31.44 22.80
#